data_AF-A0A7C7N3G7-F1
#
_entry.id   AF-A0A7C7N3G7-F1
#
_cell.length_a   1.000
_cell.length_b   1.000
_cell.length_c   1.000
_cell.angle_alpha   90.00
_cell.angle_beta   90.00
_cell.angle_gamma   90.00
#
_symmetry.space_group_name_H-M   'P 1'
#
loop_
_entity.id
_entity.type
_entity.pdbx_description
1 polymer ?
#
loop_
_entity_poly.entity_id
_entity_poly.type
_entity_poly.pdbx_seq_one_letter_code
_entity_poly.pdbx_strand_id
1 'polypeptide(L)'
;MRGNADSALSDDDNPVSWVMWTGRPITRFVAADAMQSQMQSSLILGALFVILTLWWGFRSLVQSLLTTLPILTVVVWLYGIIAAVGASLNLVTVAIAAISLGVGIDYCIHVTERYREERWKGATRKVALAAVGGASGLALVGSAASDISGFMIISLSPMGLFSSFGFFSSVMILLSLFASLILTCAAIGVMPDSRAKQEREREAFIQAHTVSISEAVIPDSYDYAKMANMPEAYHSPDENLYEIDDPYNVVAQAHTTPPTIESTPQP
;
A
#
# COMPACT_ATOMS: atom_id res chain seq x y z
N MET A 1 2.83 22.73 -65.95
CA MET A 1 1.85 23.79 -66.23
C MET A 1 1.29 24.28 -64.90
N ARG A 2 1.54 25.55 -64.52
CA ARG A 2 0.85 26.17 -63.39
C ARG A 2 -0.42 26.82 -63.92
N GLY A 3 -1.52 26.09 -63.91
CA GLY A 3 -2.86 26.65 -64.17
C GLY A 3 -3.28 27.54 -63.00
N ASN A 4 -3.96 28.64 -63.28
CA ASN A 4 -4.44 29.56 -62.27
C ASN A 4 -5.58 28.89 -61.46
N ALA A 5 -5.59 29.02 -60.13
CA ALA A 5 -6.60 28.36 -59.29
C ALA A 5 -8.03 28.78 -59.68
N ASP A 6 -8.19 30.03 -60.11
CA ASP A 6 -9.48 30.57 -60.56
C ASP A 6 -10.00 29.87 -61.81
N SER A 7 -9.11 29.44 -62.72
CA SER A 7 -9.50 28.72 -63.95
C SER A 7 -9.89 27.26 -63.71
N ALA A 8 -9.43 26.66 -62.61
CA ALA A 8 -9.79 25.30 -62.23
C ALA A 8 -11.13 25.24 -61.46
N LEU A 9 -11.50 26.33 -60.79
CA LEU A 9 -12.76 26.44 -60.05
C LEU A 9 -13.95 26.86 -60.94
N SER A 10 -13.68 27.35 -62.16
CA SER A 10 -14.70 27.83 -63.12
C SER A 10 -14.95 26.87 -64.29
N ASP A 11 -14.41 25.64 -64.23
CA ASP A 11 -14.57 24.64 -65.30
C ASP A 11 -15.87 23.86 -65.09
N ASP A 12 -16.89 24.15 -65.92
CA ASP A 12 -18.24 23.55 -65.85
C ASP A 12 -18.25 22.06 -66.22
N ASP A 13 -17.27 21.59 -67.00
CA ASP A 13 -17.19 20.18 -67.42
C ASP A 13 -16.62 19.27 -66.32
N ASN A 14 -15.82 19.82 -65.38
CA ASN A 14 -15.23 19.09 -64.26
C ASN A 14 -15.16 19.96 -62.99
N PRO A 15 -16.31 20.25 -62.34
CA PRO A 15 -16.33 21.12 -61.19
C PRO A 15 -15.54 20.52 -60.02
N VAL A 16 -14.59 21.29 -59.49
CA VAL A 16 -13.79 20.91 -58.32
C VAL A 16 -14.70 20.88 -57.08
N SER A 17 -15.02 19.68 -56.60
CA SER A 17 -15.95 19.48 -55.48
C SER A 17 -15.32 19.65 -54.11
N TRP A 18 -13.99 19.52 -54.00
CA TRP A 18 -13.26 19.74 -52.75
C TRP A 18 -11.82 20.18 -53.00
N VAL A 19 -11.29 20.96 -52.07
CA VAL A 19 -9.89 21.39 -52.03
C VAL A 19 -9.37 21.12 -50.64
N MET A 20 -8.17 20.54 -50.53
CA MET A 20 -7.49 20.33 -49.25
C MET A 20 -6.18 21.11 -49.21
N TRP A 21 -5.97 21.82 -48.12
CA TRP A 21 -4.75 22.56 -47.86
C TRP A 21 -3.62 21.57 -47.54
N THR A 22 -2.50 21.66 -48.26
CA THR A 22 -1.36 20.78 -48.08
C THR A 22 -0.05 21.58 -47.95
N GLY A 23 1.01 20.92 -47.53
CA GLY A 23 2.34 21.53 -47.39
C GLY A 23 2.84 21.56 -45.95
N ARG A 24 4.15 21.77 -45.79
CA ARG A 24 4.85 21.74 -44.50
C ARG A 24 4.26 22.66 -43.42
N PRO A 25 3.75 23.87 -43.72
CA PRO A 25 3.15 24.72 -42.69
C PRO A 25 1.83 24.14 -42.15
N ILE A 26 0.96 23.65 -43.03
CA ILE A 26 -0.35 23.10 -42.67
C ILE A 26 -0.20 21.77 -41.93
N THR A 27 0.68 20.87 -42.37
CA THR A 27 0.88 19.60 -41.67
C THR A 27 1.46 19.80 -40.26
N ARG A 28 2.34 20.80 -40.08
CA ARG A 28 2.86 21.18 -38.75
C ARG A 28 1.80 21.83 -37.88
N PHE A 29 0.96 22.69 -38.45
CA PHE A 29 -0.14 23.32 -37.72
C PHE A 29 -1.16 22.28 -37.25
N VAL A 30 -1.62 21.40 -38.15
CA VAL A 30 -2.56 20.32 -37.80
C VAL A 30 -1.96 19.36 -36.78
N ALA A 31 -0.68 18.99 -36.91
CA ALA A 31 -0.01 18.16 -35.91
C ALA A 31 0.10 18.86 -34.55
N ALA A 32 0.42 20.16 -34.54
CA ALA A 32 0.50 20.95 -33.30
C ALA A 32 -0.86 21.14 -32.63
N ASP A 33 -1.91 21.43 -33.40
CA ASP A 33 -3.28 21.57 -32.91
C ASP A 33 -3.85 20.24 -32.38
N ALA A 34 -3.60 19.14 -33.08
CA ALA A 34 -3.95 17.80 -32.61
C ALA A 34 -3.20 17.44 -31.32
N MET A 35 -1.90 17.75 -31.23
CA MET A 35 -1.12 17.54 -29.99
C MET A 35 -1.66 18.40 -28.85
N GLN A 36 -1.96 19.68 -29.10
CA GLN A 36 -2.47 20.61 -28.09
C GLN A 36 -3.82 20.16 -27.52
N SER A 37 -4.75 19.74 -28.39
CA SER A 37 -6.06 19.25 -27.99
C SER A 37 -5.96 17.93 -27.21
N GLN A 38 -5.11 16.98 -27.65
CA GLN A 38 -4.84 15.77 -26.88
C GLN A 38 -4.20 16.06 -25.52
N MET A 39 -3.23 16.97 -25.45
CA MET A 39 -2.61 17.37 -24.18
C MET A 39 -3.65 17.95 -23.21
N GLN A 40 -4.58 18.80 -23.68
CA GLN A 40 -5.65 19.34 -22.85
C GLN A 40 -6.61 18.24 -22.36
N SER A 41 -7.07 17.35 -23.23
CA SER A 41 -7.97 16.26 -22.84
C SER A 41 -7.30 15.29 -21.86
N SER A 42 -6.04 14.91 -22.11
CA SER A 42 -5.28 14.04 -21.22
C SER A 42 -4.99 14.68 -19.86
N LEU A 43 -4.80 16.00 -19.80
CA LEU A 43 -4.58 16.73 -18.55
C LEU A 43 -5.86 16.77 -17.70
N ILE A 44 -7.02 17.03 -18.30
CA ILE A 44 -8.31 16.99 -17.61
C ILE A 44 -8.60 15.58 -17.08
N LEU A 45 -8.42 14.57 -17.93
CA LEU A 45 -8.67 13.18 -17.55
C LEU A 45 -7.68 12.70 -16.48
N GLY A 46 -6.40 13.05 -16.62
CA GLY A 46 -5.37 12.77 -15.62
C GLY A 46 -5.65 13.44 -14.28
N ALA A 47 -6.07 14.71 -14.28
CA ALA A 47 -6.47 15.43 -13.06
C ALA A 47 -7.68 14.77 -12.38
N LEU A 48 -8.69 14.34 -13.15
CA LEU A 48 -9.84 13.61 -12.62
C LEU A 48 -9.40 12.31 -11.95
N PHE A 49 -8.55 11.50 -12.60
CA PHE A 49 -8.03 10.26 -12.03
C PHE A 49 -7.21 10.49 -10.77
N VAL A 50 -6.33 11.50 -10.75
CA VAL A 50 -5.57 11.87 -9.56
C VAL A 50 -6.51 12.24 -8.41
N ILE A 51 -7.53 13.08 -8.65
CA ILE A 51 -8.51 13.46 -7.62
C ILE A 51 -9.27 12.23 -7.10
N LEU A 52 -9.68 11.32 -7.99
CA LEU A 52 -10.40 10.10 -7.61
C LEU A 52 -9.53 9.18 -6.75
N THR A 53 -8.27 8.98 -7.15
CA THR A 53 -7.30 8.13 -6.43
C THR A 53 -6.93 8.74 -5.08
N LEU A 54 -6.74 10.06 -5.00
CA LEU A 54 -6.50 10.75 -3.72
C LEU A 54 -7.72 10.65 -2.80
N TRP A 55 -8.94 10.88 -3.33
CA TRP A 55 -10.18 10.73 -2.57
C TRP A 55 -10.36 9.31 -2.02
N TRP A 56 -10.01 8.29 -2.79
CA TRP A 56 -10.06 6.89 -2.37
C TRP A 56 -8.95 6.51 -1.38
N GLY A 57 -7.74 7.07 -1.55
CA GLY A 57 -6.52 6.64 -0.88
C GLY A 57 -6.30 7.20 0.53
N PHE A 58 -6.84 8.38 0.88
CA PHE A 58 -6.63 9.00 2.19
C PHE A 58 -7.51 8.38 3.29
N ARG A 59 -7.27 7.09 3.58
CA ARG A 59 -7.90 6.36 4.69
C ARG A 59 -7.10 6.45 6.01
N SER A 60 -5.87 6.96 5.97
CA SER A 60 -5.05 7.26 7.15
C SER A 60 -3.85 8.15 6.78
N LEU A 61 -3.77 9.36 7.34
CA LEU A 61 -2.67 10.31 7.10
C LEU A 61 -1.30 9.72 7.44
N VAL A 62 -1.23 8.88 8.47
CA VAL A 62 0.03 8.32 8.94
C VAL A 62 0.55 7.25 7.96
N GLN A 63 -0.33 6.43 7.39
CA GLN A 63 0.06 5.46 6.37
C GLN A 63 0.48 6.14 5.07
N SER A 64 -0.20 7.23 4.70
CA SER A 64 0.18 8.03 3.53
C SER A 64 1.56 8.67 3.69
N LEU A 65 1.88 9.24 4.86
CA LEU A 65 3.22 9.78 5.13
C LEU A 65 4.30 8.70 5.07
N LEU A 66 4.01 7.52 5.59
CA LEU A 66 4.93 6.38 5.65
C LEU A 66 5.34 5.89 4.24
N THR A 67 4.44 5.93 3.26
CA THR A 67 4.75 5.56 1.87
C THR A 67 5.25 6.74 1.03
N THR A 68 4.85 7.97 1.36
CA THR A 68 5.18 9.17 0.57
C THR A 68 6.58 9.73 0.88
N LEU A 69 7.03 9.70 2.13
CA LEU A 69 8.35 10.25 2.50
C LEU A 69 9.54 9.53 1.83
N PRO A 70 9.57 8.18 1.76
CA PRO A 70 10.63 7.47 1.04
C PRO A 70 10.70 7.85 -0.44
N ILE A 71 9.54 7.97 -1.11
CA ILE A 71 9.54 8.30 -2.54
C ILE A 71 9.97 9.74 -2.81
N LEU A 72 9.59 10.70 -1.96
CA LEU A 72 10.09 12.08 -2.08
C LEU A 72 11.62 12.13 -1.96
N THR A 73 12.18 11.30 -1.08
CA THR A 73 13.64 11.17 -0.93
C THR A 73 14.28 10.64 -2.21
N VAL A 74 13.68 9.65 -2.86
CA VAL A 74 14.14 9.11 -4.15
C VAL A 74 14.13 10.15 -5.25
N VAL A 75 13.09 10.98 -5.33
CA VAL A 75 13.02 12.08 -6.32
C VAL A 75 14.17 13.07 -6.11
N VAL A 76 14.47 13.42 -4.86
CA VAL A 76 15.61 14.28 -4.53
C VAL A 76 16.93 13.63 -4.92
N TRP A 77 17.12 12.33 -4.63
CA TRP A 77 18.31 11.60 -5.03
C TRP A 77 18.47 11.51 -6.54
N LEU A 78 17.39 11.26 -7.28
CA LEU A 78 17.40 11.22 -8.74
C LEU A 78 17.88 12.55 -9.32
N TYR A 79 17.33 13.67 -8.86
CA TYR A 79 17.79 14.99 -9.31
C TYR A 79 19.22 15.29 -8.86
N GLY A 80 19.63 14.82 -7.68
CA GLY A 80 21.02 14.87 -7.24
C GLY A 80 21.97 14.15 -8.20
N ILE A 81 21.59 12.95 -8.67
CA ILE A 81 22.38 12.18 -9.66
C ILE A 81 22.40 12.89 -11.01
N ILE A 82 21.26 13.39 -11.48
CA ILE A 82 21.17 14.15 -12.74
C ILE A 82 22.12 15.36 -12.69
N ALA A 83 22.10 16.11 -11.59
CA ALA A 83 22.98 17.26 -11.39
C ALA A 83 24.47 16.84 -11.30
N ALA A 84 24.78 15.76 -10.59
CA ALA A 84 26.15 15.26 -10.42
C ALA A 84 26.78 14.77 -11.74
N VAL A 85 25.97 14.21 -12.65
CA VAL A 85 26.41 13.77 -13.98
C VAL A 85 26.53 14.97 -14.96
N GLY A 86 26.07 16.16 -14.56
CA GLY A 86 26.06 17.36 -15.42
C GLY A 86 24.98 17.33 -16.49
N ALA A 87 23.96 16.49 -16.34
CA ALA A 87 22.84 16.42 -17.28
C ALA A 87 21.89 17.61 -17.07
N SER A 88 21.34 18.14 -18.18
CA SER A 88 20.41 19.27 -18.12
C SER A 88 19.01 18.81 -17.73
N LEU A 89 18.36 19.59 -16.85
CA LEU A 89 16.93 19.45 -16.60
C LEU A 89 16.16 19.81 -17.88
N ASN A 90 15.34 18.88 -18.34
CA ASN A 90 14.50 19.01 -19.52
C ASN A 90 13.17 18.28 -19.34
N LEU A 91 12.31 18.34 -20.36
CA LEU A 91 10.98 17.72 -20.35
C LEU A 91 11.03 16.23 -19.99
N VAL A 92 12.08 15.51 -20.40
CA VAL A 92 12.26 14.08 -20.09
C VAL A 92 12.52 13.88 -18.60
N THR A 93 13.46 14.62 -18.02
CA THR A 93 13.77 14.48 -16.59
C THR A 93 12.58 14.83 -15.68
N VAL A 94 11.72 15.75 -16.13
CA VAL A 94 10.46 16.06 -15.44
C VAL A 94 9.48 14.90 -15.56
N ALA A 95 9.35 14.30 -16.75
CA ALA A 95 8.51 13.12 -16.96
C ALA A 95 8.96 11.92 -16.12
N ILE A 96 10.28 11.68 -16.00
CA ILE A 96 10.83 10.59 -15.17
C ILE A 96 10.48 10.81 -13.69
N ALA A 97 10.57 12.05 -13.18
CA ALA A 97 10.20 12.33 -11.80
C ALA A 97 8.70 12.09 -11.54
N ALA A 98 7.82 12.41 -12.50
CA ALA A 98 6.40 12.10 -12.39
C ALA A 98 6.14 10.58 -12.40
N ILE A 99 6.81 9.84 -13.29
CA ILE A 99 6.73 8.37 -13.33
C ILE A 99 7.26 7.76 -12.03
N SER A 100 8.32 8.35 -11.46
CA SER A 100 8.90 7.92 -10.19
C SER A 100 7.88 7.95 -9.07
N LEU A 101 7.07 9.01 -8.96
CA LEU A 101 6.02 9.07 -7.96
C LEU A 101 5.01 7.92 -8.10
N GLY A 102 4.67 7.51 -9.32
CA GLY A 102 3.80 6.35 -9.54
C GLY A 102 4.50 5.05 -9.15
N VAL A 103 5.52 4.66 -9.91
CA VAL A 103 6.20 3.37 -9.78
C VAL A 103 6.85 3.20 -8.40
N GLY A 104 7.44 4.26 -7.85
CA GLY A 104 8.13 4.18 -6.58
C GLY A 104 7.22 4.12 -5.36
N ILE A 105 6.01 4.70 -5.45
CA ILE A 105 4.97 4.51 -4.43
C ILE A 105 4.52 3.05 -4.39
N ASP A 106 4.40 2.39 -5.54
CA ASP A 106 3.93 1.00 -5.61
C ASP A 106 4.83 0.06 -4.81
N TYR A 107 6.16 0.18 -4.94
CA TYR A 107 7.09 -0.61 -4.12
C TYR A 107 6.91 -0.38 -2.62
N CYS A 108 6.70 0.88 -2.20
CA CYS A 108 6.46 1.21 -0.79
C CYS A 108 5.12 0.65 -0.29
N ILE A 109 4.08 0.65 -1.13
CA ILE A 109 2.79 0.06 -0.82
C ILE A 109 2.93 -1.45 -0.64
N HIS A 110 3.60 -2.15 -1.54
CA HIS A 110 3.80 -3.60 -1.42
C HIS A 110 4.52 -3.99 -0.12
N VAL A 111 5.59 -3.26 0.24
CA VAL A 111 6.30 -3.45 1.52
C VAL A 111 5.36 -3.23 2.71
N THR A 112 4.61 -2.13 2.69
CA THR A 112 3.72 -1.75 3.78
C THR A 112 2.57 -2.73 3.95
N GLU A 113 1.97 -3.19 2.85
CA GLU A 113 0.86 -4.14 2.86
C GLU A 113 1.35 -5.51 3.34
N ARG A 114 2.51 -5.97 2.87
CA ARG A 114 3.07 -7.25 3.34
C ARG A 114 3.35 -7.24 4.84
N TYR A 115 3.92 -6.15 5.34
CA TYR A 115 4.08 -5.96 6.79
C TYR A 115 2.72 -6.02 7.50
N ARG A 116 1.70 -5.36 6.94
CA ARG A 116 0.36 -5.28 7.53
C ARG A 116 -0.35 -6.63 7.55
N GLU A 117 -0.25 -7.42 6.49
CA GLU A 117 -0.76 -8.79 6.40
C GLU A 117 -0.21 -9.66 7.53
N GLU A 118 1.11 -9.59 7.78
CA GLU A 118 1.75 -10.37 8.85
C GLU A 118 1.36 -9.85 10.24
N ARG A 119 1.20 -8.54 10.43
CA ARG A 119 0.66 -7.98 11.68
C ARG A 119 -0.80 -8.39 11.92
N TRP A 120 -1.60 -8.60 10.87
CA TRP A 120 -2.97 -9.10 11.01
C TRP A 120 -3.03 -10.57 11.41
N LYS A 121 -2.03 -11.38 11.05
CA LYS A 121 -1.85 -12.76 11.53
C LYS A 121 -1.35 -12.86 12.97
N GLY A 122 -1.17 -11.74 13.67
CA GLY A 122 -0.67 -11.70 15.05
C GLY A 122 0.86 -11.77 15.16
N ALA A 123 1.60 -11.70 14.05
CA ALA A 123 3.07 -11.73 14.10
C ALA A 123 3.60 -10.48 14.81
N THR A 124 4.62 -10.62 15.66
CA THR A 124 5.30 -9.46 16.27
C THR A 124 5.91 -8.56 15.20
N ARG A 125 6.14 -7.28 15.51
CA ARG A 125 6.75 -6.33 14.56
C ARG A 125 8.02 -6.84 13.91
N LYS A 126 8.92 -7.45 14.70
CA LYS A 126 10.19 -7.99 14.20
C LYS A 126 9.96 -9.11 13.18
N VAL A 127 9.03 -10.01 13.47
CA VAL A 127 8.66 -11.12 12.56
C VAL A 127 7.99 -10.59 11.31
N ALA A 128 7.08 -9.62 11.43
CA ALA A 128 6.41 -9.00 10.29
C ALA A 128 7.39 -8.26 9.37
N LEU A 129 8.37 -7.53 9.92
CA LEU A 129 9.44 -6.90 9.13
C LEU A 129 10.36 -7.93 8.48
N ALA A 130 10.73 -9.00 9.18
CA ALA A 130 11.53 -10.07 8.60
C ALA A 130 10.81 -10.78 7.44
N ALA A 131 9.48 -10.91 7.53
CA ALA A 131 8.67 -11.52 6.48
C ALA A 131 8.59 -10.70 5.18
N VAL A 132 8.78 -9.37 5.26
CA VAL A 132 8.95 -8.52 4.05
C VAL A 132 10.19 -8.96 3.27
N GLY A 133 11.29 -9.26 3.96
CA GLY A 133 12.54 -9.72 3.34
C GLY A 133 12.50 -11.14 2.75
N GLY A 134 11.40 -11.88 2.94
CA GLY A 134 11.20 -13.22 2.38
C GLY A 134 10.74 -13.19 0.92
N ALA A 135 9.70 -13.97 0.61
CA ALA A 135 9.17 -14.10 -0.76
C ALA A 135 8.73 -12.75 -1.37
N SER A 136 8.20 -11.83 -0.55
CA SER A 136 7.76 -10.52 -1.03
C SER A 136 8.93 -9.65 -1.50
N GLY A 137 10.01 -9.57 -0.71
CA GLY A 137 11.23 -8.87 -1.10
C GLY A 137 11.85 -9.45 -2.37
N LEU A 138 11.89 -10.78 -2.49
CA LEU A 138 12.38 -11.43 -3.70
C LEU A 138 11.53 -11.10 -4.93
N ALA A 139 10.19 -11.06 -4.79
CA ALA A 139 9.30 -10.65 -5.86
C ALA A 139 9.51 -9.19 -6.28
N LEU A 140 9.72 -8.27 -5.33
CA LEU A 140 9.99 -6.86 -5.61
C LEU A 140 11.33 -6.68 -6.34
N VAL A 141 12.38 -7.39 -5.91
CA VAL A 141 13.68 -7.40 -6.58
C VAL A 141 13.55 -7.95 -8.01
N GLY A 142 12.79 -9.04 -8.19
CA GLY A 142 12.53 -9.62 -9.51
C GLY A 142 11.82 -8.66 -10.45
N SER A 143 10.76 -7.98 -9.96
CA SER A 143 10.05 -6.95 -10.72
C SER A 143 10.95 -5.78 -11.09
N ALA A 144 11.71 -5.25 -10.13
CA ALA A 144 12.63 -4.16 -10.40
C ALA A 144 13.71 -4.55 -11.41
N ALA A 145 14.22 -5.79 -11.35
CA ALA A 145 15.19 -6.29 -12.31
C ALA A 145 14.61 -6.37 -13.74
N SER A 146 13.36 -6.82 -13.91
CA SER A 146 12.70 -6.82 -15.22
C SER A 146 12.48 -5.40 -15.75
N ASP A 147 12.04 -4.47 -14.89
CA ASP A 147 11.78 -3.08 -15.27
C ASP A 147 13.09 -2.38 -15.66
N ILE A 148 14.14 -2.51 -14.85
CA ILE A 148 15.48 -1.99 -15.12
C ILE A 148 15.99 -2.51 -16.46
N SER A 149 15.83 -3.81 -16.73
CA SER A 149 16.25 -4.43 -17.98
C SER A 149 15.52 -3.82 -19.19
N GLY A 150 14.20 -3.62 -19.07
CA GLY A 150 13.39 -2.98 -20.11
C GLY A 150 13.85 -1.55 -20.42
N PHE A 151 14.02 -0.72 -19.38
CA PHE A 151 14.50 0.65 -19.56
C PHE A 151 15.96 0.73 -20.03
N MET A 152 16.80 -0.23 -19.66
CA MET A 152 18.19 -0.27 -20.12
C MET A 152 18.29 -0.55 -21.62
N ILE A 153 17.37 -1.35 -22.18
CA ILE A 153 17.27 -1.54 -23.64
C ILE A 153 16.95 -0.20 -24.32
N ILE A 154 16.05 0.60 -23.76
CA ILE A 154 15.73 1.95 -24.28
C ILE A 154 16.95 2.87 -24.21
N SER A 155 17.80 2.70 -23.18
CA SER A 155 19.04 3.47 -23.02
C SER A 155 20.02 3.33 -24.18
N LEU A 156 19.93 2.24 -24.96
CA LEU A 156 20.76 1.98 -26.14
C LEU A 156 20.31 2.75 -27.40
N SER A 157 19.22 3.51 -27.31
CA SER A 157 18.68 4.25 -28.45
C SER A 157 19.67 5.31 -28.97
N PRO A 158 19.84 5.46 -30.30
CA PRO A 158 20.68 6.51 -30.88
C PRO A 158 20.09 7.92 -30.71
N MET A 159 18.81 8.02 -30.35
CA MET A 159 18.18 9.28 -30.00
C MET A 159 18.47 9.61 -28.53
N GLY A 160 19.24 10.67 -28.28
CA GLY A 160 19.68 11.07 -26.93
C GLY A 160 18.54 11.26 -25.92
N LEU A 161 17.35 11.66 -26.40
CA LEU A 161 16.12 11.76 -25.60
C LEU A 161 15.75 10.42 -24.95
N PHE A 162 15.67 9.36 -25.77
CA PHE A 162 15.29 8.01 -25.32
C PHE A 162 16.43 7.34 -24.56
N SER A 163 17.68 7.57 -24.98
CA SER A 163 18.85 7.05 -24.25
C SER A 163 18.86 7.55 -22.79
N SER A 164 18.73 8.87 -22.60
CA SER A 164 18.68 9.48 -21.26
C SER A 164 17.45 9.02 -20.48
N PHE A 165 16.30 8.89 -21.15
CA PHE A 165 15.07 8.40 -20.54
C PHE A 165 15.24 6.99 -19.98
N GLY A 166 15.80 6.07 -20.76
CA GLY A 166 16.08 4.70 -20.33
C GLY A 166 17.02 4.66 -19.13
N PHE A 167 18.17 5.32 -19.24
CA PHE A 167 19.17 5.33 -18.16
C PHE A 167 18.62 5.86 -16.83
N PHE A 168 18.04 7.07 -16.82
CA PHE A 168 17.56 7.68 -15.59
C PHE A 168 16.32 6.98 -15.02
N SER A 169 15.49 6.34 -15.86
CA SER A 169 14.38 5.51 -15.38
C SER A 169 14.88 4.24 -14.68
N SER A 170 15.89 3.56 -15.24
CA SER A 170 16.53 2.41 -14.58
C SER A 170 17.15 2.79 -13.23
N VAL A 171 17.85 3.92 -13.17
CA VAL A 171 18.41 4.44 -11.89
C VAL A 171 17.29 4.72 -10.89
N MET A 172 16.21 5.37 -11.33
CA MET A 172 15.06 5.68 -10.48
C MET A 172 14.41 4.42 -9.89
N ILE A 173 14.22 3.36 -10.68
CA ILE A 173 13.65 2.10 -10.21
C ILE A 173 14.56 1.47 -9.15
N LEU A 174 15.86 1.47 -9.39
CA LEU A 174 16.84 0.94 -8.44
C LEU A 174 16.80 1.72 -7.11
N LEU A 175 16.74 3.04 -7.16
CA LEU A 175 16.61 3.88 -5.97
C LEU A 175 15.27 3.65 -5.26
N SER A 176 14.18 3.45 -6.00
CA SER A 176 12.85 3.19 -5.44
C SER A 176 12.78 1.84 -4.72
N LEU A 177 13.37 0.80 -5.32
CA LEU A 177 13.53 -0.51 -4.66
C LEU A 177 14.34 -0.37 -3.38
N PHE A 178 15.48 0.32 -3.43
CA PHE A 178 16.31 0.55 -2.26
C PHE A 178 15.56 1.31 -1.16
N ALA A 179 14.89 2.41 -1.49
CA ALA A 179 14.15 3.21 -0.53
C ALA A 179 12.97 2.45 0.08
N SER A 180 12.26 1.63 -0.71
CA SER A 180 11.16 0.82 -0.19
C SER A 180 11.63 -0.28 0.78
N LEU A 181 12.72 -0.99 0.46
CA LEU A 181 13.20 -2.06 1.34
C LEU A 181 13.92 -1.55 2.58
N ILE A 182 14.58 -0.39 2.50
CA ILE A 182 15.38 0.16 3.61
C ILE A 182 14.61 1.25 4.35
N LEU A 183 14.24 2.34 3.67
CA LEU A 183 13.66 3.52 4.28
C LEU A 183 12.25 3.25 4.82
N THR A 184 11.40 2.57 4.04
CA THR A 184 10.03 2.23 4.49
C THR A 184 10.07 1.24 5.66
N CYS A 185 10.90 0.20 5.60
CA CYS A 185 11.08 -0.74 6.71
C CYS A 185 11.61 -0.05 7.98
N ALA A 186 12.57 0.87 7.85
CA ALA A 186 13.09 1.65 8.97
C ALA A 186 12.00 2.58 9.56
N ALA A 187 11.23 3.26 8.70
CA ALA A 187 10.12 4.11 9.12
C ALA A 187 9.06 3.31 9.91
N ILE A 188 8.68 2.12 9.42
CA ILE A 188 7.78 1.19 10.13
C ILE A 188 8.38 0.76 11.47
N GLY A 189 9.67 0.44 11.49
CA GLY A 189 10.39 -0.01 12.68
C GLY A 189 10.38 1.00 13.82
N VAL A 190 10.47 2.30 13.51
CA VAL A 190 10.52 3.40 14.49
C VAL A 190 9.13 3.84 14.94
N MET A 191 8.10 3.64 14.12
CA MET A 191 6.75 4.14 14.41
C MET A 191 6.17 3.52 15.70
N PRO A 192 5.44 4.24 16.58
CA PRO A 192 4.87 3.65 17.80
C PRO A 192 3.87 2.51 17.49
N ASP A 193 3.94 1.39 18.22
CA ASP A 193 3.06 0.24 17.98
C ASP A 193 1.71 0.41 18.71
N SER A 194 0.73 0.99 18.03
CA SER A 194 -0.62 1.17 18.60
C SER A 194 -1.31 -0.16 18.93
N ARG A 195 -0.98 -1.26 18.25
CA ARG A 195 -1.55 -2.60 18.54
C ARG A 195 -0.90 -3.24 19.75
N ALA A 196 0.42 -3.14 19.91
CA ALA A 196 1.08 -3.64 21.12
C ALA A 196 0.60 -2.88 22.38
N LYS A 197 0.21 -1.61 22.22
CA LYS A 197 -0.43 -0.84 23.29
C LYS A 197 -1.82 -1.40 23.63
N GLN A 198 -2.66 -1.67 22.63
CA GLN A 198 -3.99 -2.27 22.82
C GLN A 198 -3.95 -3.69 23.39
N GLU A 199 -2.99 -4.52 22.96
CA GLU A 199 -2.78 -5.87 23.52
C GLU A 199 -2.35 -5.80 24.98
N ARG A 200 -1.39 -4.92 25.33
CA ARG A 200 -0.99 -4.70 26.74
C ARG A 200 -2.15 -4.16 27.59
N GLU A 201 -2.95 -3.24 27.06
CA GLU A 201 -4.13 -2.72 27.74
C GLU A 201 -5.19 -3.81 27.92
N ARG A 202 -5.40 -4.68 26.92
CA ARG A 202 -6.32 -5.83 26.99
C ARG A 202 -5.83 -6.89 27.97
N GLU A 203 -4.55 -7.22 27.96
CA GLU A 203 -3.94 -8.17 28.90
C GLU A 203 -3.98 -7.63 30.33
N ALA A 204 -3.65 -6.35 30.55
CA ALA A 204 -3.78 -5.69 31.84
C ALA A 204 -5.24 -5.63 32.31
N PHE A 205 -6.20 -5.41 31.40
CA PHE A 205 -7.63 -5.43 31.70
C PHE A 205 -8.11 -6.83 32.10
N ILE A 206 -7.70 -7.86 31.37
CA ILE A 206 -8.01 -9.26 31.67
C ILE A 206 -7.42 -9.64 33.02
N GLN A 207 -6.14 -9.34 33.27
CA GLN A 207 -5.49 -9.68 34.52
C GLN A 207 -6.12 -8.97 35.73
N ALA A 208 -6.47 -7.68 35.60
CA ALA A 208 -7.17 -6.95 36.65
C ALA A 208 -8.56 -7.52 36.95
N HIS A 209 -9.33 -7.92 35.92
CA HIS A 209 -10.66 -8.49 36.11
C HIS A 209 -10.65 -9.96 36.54
N THR A 210 -9.68 -10.77 36.10
CA THR A 210 -9.53 -12.16 36.55
C THR A 210 -9.15 -12.22 38.03
N VAL A 211 -8.24 -11.36 38.50
CA VAL A 211 -7.88 -11.26 39.93
C VAL A 211 -9.08 -10.80 40.77
N SER A 212 -9.84 -9.81 40.27
CA SER A 212 -11.07 -9.35 40.92
C SER A 212 -12.14 -10.45 41.03
N ILE A 213 -12.26 -11.33 40.02
CA ILE A 213 -13.21 -12.46 40.08
C ILE A 213 -12.71 -13.53 41.05
N SER A 214 -11.41 -13.85 41.10
CA SER A 214 -10.90 -14.83 42.05
C SER A 214 -11.07 -14.40 43.51
N GLU A 215 -10.88 -13.11 43.81
CA GLU A 215 -11.10 -12.57 45.16
C GLU A 215 -12.60 -12.45 45.51
N ALA A 216 -13.46 -12.17 44.52
CA ALA A 216 -14.91 -12.08 44.75
C ALA A 216 -15.60 -13.45 44.86
N VAL A 217 -15.07 -14.49 44.21
CA VAL A 217 -15.66 -15.83 44.15
C VAL A 217 -15.08 -16.77 45.23
N ILE A 218 -13.83 -16.57 45.67
CA ILE A 218 -13.19 -17.40 46.69
C ILE A 218 -12.85 -16.53 47.92
N PRO A 219 -13.75 -16.40 48.91
CA PRO A 219 -13.43 -15.74 50.16
C PRO A 219 -12.30 -16.48 50.90
N ASP A 220 -11.39 -15.73 51.54
CA ASP A 220 -10.23 -16.20 52.34
C ASP A 220 -10.57 -17.21 53.46
N SER A 221 -11.85 -17.50 53.68
CA SER A 221 -12.36 -18.44 54.68
C SER A 221 -12.28 -19.93 54.28
N TYR A 222 -11.84 -20.26 53.06
CA TYR A 222 -11.73 -21.65 52.63
C TYR A 222 -10.44 -22.31 53.16
N ASP A 223 -10.59 -23.10 54.22
CA ASP A 223 -9.54 -23.95 54.80
C ASP A 223 -9.25 -25.15 53.89
N TYR A 224 -8.26 -25.00 53.00
CA TYR A 224 -7.84 -26.04 52.04
C TYR A 224 -7.45 -27.37 52.71
N ALA A 225 -7.04 -27.36 53.99
CA ALA A 225 -6.69 -28.56 54.73
C ALA A 225 -7.91 -29.43 55.09
N LYS A 226 -9.13 -28.84 55.10
CA LYS A 226 -10.38 -29.59 55.29
C LYS A 226 -10.88 -30.25 54.02
N MET A 227 -10.59 -29.68 52.85
CA MET A 227 -10.97 -30.26 51.56
C MET A 227 -10.13 -31.49 51.22
N ALA A 228 -8.84 -31.47 51.55
CA ALA A 228 -7.94 -32.62 51.34
C ALA A 228 -8.32 -33.87 52.16
N ASN A 229 -9.18 -33.74 53.16
CA ASN A 229 -9.63 -34.83 54.04
C ASN A 229 -11.13 -35.17 53.86
N MET A 230 -11.79 -34.67 52.80
CA MET A 230 -13.16 -35.07 52.51
C MET A 230 -13.19 -36.51 51.97
N PRO A 231 -14.11 -37.36 52.45
CA PRO A 231 -14.22 -38.74 51.96
C PRO A 231 -14.54 -38.75 50.46
N GLU A 232 -13.92 -39.71 49.77
CA GLU A 232 -13.77 -39.88 48.31
C GLU A 232 -15.08 -39.89 47.48
N ALA A 233 -16.25 -39.79 48.12
CA ALA A 233 -17.57 -39.84 47.50
C ALA A 233 -17.94 -38.60 46.67
N TYR A 234 -17.07 -37.57 46.60
CA TYR A 234 -17.25 -36.41 45.72
C TYR A 234 -16.34 -36.41 44.49
N HIS A 235 -15.45 -37.40 44.35
CA HIS A 235 -14.74 -37.65 43.09
C HIS A 235 -15.63 -38.51 42.18
N SER A 236 -16.66 -37.92 41.57
CA SER A 236 -17.36 -38.58 40.45
C SER A 236 -16.49 -38.51 39.19
N PRO A 237 -16.14 -39.63 38.56
CA PRO A 237 -15.49 -39.66 37.25
C PRO A 237 -16.55 -39.70 36.15
N ASP A 238 -17.25 -38.59 35.91
CA ASP A 238 -18.06 -38.44 34.70
C ASP A 238 -17.24 -37.69 33.64
N GLU A 239 -16.39 -38.46 32.96
CA GLU A 239 -15.45 -38.03 31.92
C GLU A 239 -16.15 -37.62 30.60
N ASN A 240 -17.42 -37.18 30.63
CA ASN A 240 -18.26 -37.06 29.44
C ASN A 240 -19.18 -35.83 29.37
N LEU A 241 -18.86 -34.74 30.08
CA LEU A 241 -19.51 -33.45 29.83
C LEU A 241 -18.46 -32.37 29.53
N TYR A 242 -18.62 -31.75 28.35
CA TYR A 242 -17.86 -30.64 27.77
C TYR A 242 -16.59 -31.04 27.00
N GLU A 243 -16.80 -31.64 25.83
CA GLU A 243 -15.93 -31.39 24.68
C GLU A 243 -16.03 -29.89 24.34
N ILE A 244 -14.97 -29.14 24.66
CA ILE A 244 -14.90 -27.69 24.43
C ILE A 244 -14.58 -27.47 22.94
N ASP A 245 -15.59 -27.61 22.10
CA ASP A 245 -15.59 -27.09 20.74
C ASP A 245 -15.90 -25.59 20.81
N ASP A 246 -14.86 -24.77 20.60
CA ASP A 246 -14.88 -23.32 20.41
C ASP A 246 -14.72 -22.42 21.67
N PRO A 247 -13.52 -21.85 21.91
CA PRO A 247 -13.25 -20.95 23.02
C PRO A 247 -13.91 -19.55 22.88
N TYR A 248 -14.63 -19.23 21.81
CA TYR A 248 -15.27 -17.92 21.63
C TYR A 248 -16.68 -17.77 22.22
N ASN A 249 -17.36 -18.85 22.62
CA ASN A 249 -18.80 -18.80 22.91
C ASN A 249 -19.18 -18.70 24.41
N VAL A 250 -18.22 -18.72 25.33
CA VAL A 250 -18.49 -18.74 26.78
C VAL A 250 -18.90 -17.36 27.33
N VAL A 251 -18.47 -16.27 26.69
CA VAL A 251 -18.71 -14.90 27.19
C VAL A 251 -20.17 -14.46 26.98
N ALA A 252 -20.92 -15.09 26.06
CA ALA A 252 -22.28 -14.69 25.74
C ALA A 252 -23.34 -15.21 26.74
N GLN A 253 -23.08 -16.32 27.44
CA GLN A 253 -24.09 -16.95 28.31
C GLN A 253 -24.03 -16.49 29.77
N ALA A 254 -22.94 -15.87 30.21
CA ALA A 254 -22.79 -15.38 31.58
C ALA A 254 -23.62 -14.11 31.90
N HIS A 255 -24.20 -13.45 30.89
CA HIS A 255 -24.88 -12.17 31.05
C HIS A 255 -26.41 -12.23 31.20
N THR A 256 -27.05 -13.40 31.19
CA THR A 256 -28.53 -13.48 31.10
C THR A 256 -29.26 -14.20 32.23
N THR A 257 -28.59 -14.72 33.27
CA THR A 257 -29.31 -15.51 34.29
C THR A 257 -28.87 -15.10 35.71
N PRO A 258 -29.76 -14.50 36.52
CA PRO A 258 -29.45 -14.25 37.92
C PRO A 258 -29.45 -15.57 38.71
N PRO A 259 -28.60 -15.72 39.75
CA PRO A 259 -28.54 -16.94 40.52
C PRO A 259 -29.77 -17.10 41.42
N THR A 260 -30.53 -18.16 41.21
CA THR A 260 -31.60 -18.60 42.12
C THR A 260 -30.96 -19.20 43.37
N ILE A 261 -31.11 -18.53 44.52
CA ILE A 261 -30.67 -19.07 45.82
C ILE A 261 -31.77 -20.02 46.30
N GLU A 262 -31.58 -21.32 46.12
CA GLU A 262 -32.44 -22.34 46.72
C GLU A 262 -32.07 -22.49 48.20
N SER A 263 -32.97 -22.04 49.08
CA SER A 263 -32.85 -22.17 50.52
C SER A 263 -32.98 -23.64 50.94
N THR A 264 -31.95 -24.17 51.57
CA THR A 264 -31.99 -25.46 52.29
C THR A 264 -32.96 -25.37 53.47
N PRO A 265 -33.87 -26.34 53.69
CA PRO A 265 -34.56 -26.46 54.96
C PRO A 265 -33.65 -27.18 55.97
N GLN A 266 -33.50 -26.60 57.16
CA GLN A 266 -33.05 -27.30 58.37
C GLN A 266 -34.22 -27.46 59.34
N PRO A 267 -34.14 -28.37 60.33
CA PRO A 267 -33.80 -29.79 60.28
C PRO A 267 -35.04 -30.70 60.19
#